data_AF-A0A662LUS6-F1
#
_entry.id   AF-A0A662LUS6-F1
#
_cell.length_a   1.000
_cell.length_b   1.000
_cell.length_c   1.000
_cell.angle_alpha   90.00
_cell.angle_beta   90.00
_cell.angle_gamma   90.00
#
_symmetry.space_group_name_H-M   'P 1'
#
loop_
_entity.id
_entity.type
_entity.pdbx_description
1 polymer ?
#
loop_
_entity_poly.entity_id
_entity_poly.type
_entity_poly.pdbx_seq_one_letter_code
_entity_poly.pdbx_strand_id
1 'polypeptide(L)' 'MSKFSHNWFSIAYGVNVGGNGIAVASLANLIALRFAGGKKIWADFHKYSLLYLIVTGVLAYVIFFM' A
#
# COMPACT_ATOMS: atom_id res chain seq x y z
N MET A 1 -3.14 20.56 14.45
CA MET A 1 -3.55 19.44 13.56
C MET A 1 -4.28 20.01 12.36
N SER A 2 -3.88 19.63 11.15
CA SER A 2 -4.03 20.39 9.90
C SER A 2 -5.46 20.84 9.55
N LYS A 3 -5.67 22.16 9.53
CA LYS A 3 -6.88 22.86 9.07
C LYS A 3 -7.13 22.80 7.55
N PHE A 4 -6.39 21.97 6.81
CA PHE A 4 -6.38 21.96 5.33
C PHE A 4 -7.28 20.88 4.70
N SER A 5 -7.74 19.87 5.45
CA SER A 5 -8.59 18.81 4.90
C SER A 5 -9.57 18.30 5.96
N HIS A 6 -10.87 18.37 5.66
CA HIS A 6 -11.95 17.97 6.58
C HIS A 6 -11.87 16.49 7.01
N ASN A 7 -11.30 15.61 6.19
CA ASN A 7 -11.16 14.16 6.45
C ASN A 7 -9.70 13.69 6.41
N TRP A 8 -8.83 14.32 7.20
CA TRP A 8 -7.41 13.94 7.28
C TRP A 8 -7.22 12.47 7.73
N PHE A 9 -8.13 11.92 8.54
CA PHE A 9 -8.09 10.52 8.97
C PHE A 9 -8.21 9.56 7.78
N SER A 10 -9.20 9.77 6.91
CA SER A 10 -9.39 8.96 5.70
C SER A 10 -8.19 9.05 4.76
N ILE A 11 -7.56 10.23 4.66
CA ILE A 11 -6.34 10.43 3.86
C ILE A 11 -5.17 9.65 4.48
N ALA A 12 -4.99 9.72 5.80
CA ALA A 12 -3.93 9.00 6.50
C ALA A 12 -4.06 7.47 6.34
N TYR A 13 -5.28 6.95 6.47
CA TYR A 13 -5.56 5.53 6.21
C TYR A 13 -5.36 5.17 4.74
N GLY A 14 -5.83 6.01 3.81
CA GLY A 14 -5.64 5.80 2.37
C GLY A 14 -4.17 5.74 1.96
N VAL A 15 -3.33 6.62 2.50
CA VAL A 15 -1.87 6.60 2.25
C VAL A 15 -1.22 5.35 2.86
N ASN A 16 -1.64 4.94 4.06
CA ASN A 16 -1.09 3.75 4.72
C ASN A 16 -1.43 2.46 3.96
N VAL A 17 -2.69 2.29 3.55
CA VAL A 17 -3.13 1.15 2.73
C VAL A 17 -2.49 1.20 1.33
N GLY A 18 -2.45 2.39 0.71
CA GLY A 18 -1.88 2.59 -0.63
C GLY A 18 -0.36 2.36 -0.70
N GLY A 19 0.36 2.58 0.40
CA GLY A 19 1.82 2.40 0.50
C GLY A 19 2.31 0.96 0.28
N ASN A 20 1.40 -0.02 0.24
CA ASN A 20 1.73 -1.45 0.10
C ASN A 20 1.48 -2.03 -1.31
N GLY A 21 1.02 -1.25 -2.29
CA GLY A 21 0.53 -1.78 -3.57
C GLY A 21 1.53 -1.93 -4.72
N ILE A 22 2.58 -1.11 -4.72
CA ILE A 22 3.58 -1.08 -5.80
C ILE A 22 4.97 -1.09 -5.16
N ALA A 23 5.98 -1.63 -5.86
CA ALA A 23 7.38 -1.57 -5.45
C ALA A 23 7.86 -0.16 -5.02
N VAL A 24 7.35 0.88 -5.66
CA VAL A 24 7.70 2.30 -5.43
C VAL A 24 6.80 2.95 -4.36
N ALA A 25 5.77 2.25 -3.88
CA ALA A 25 4.78 2.82 -2.97
C ALA A 25 5.35 3.10 -1.56
N SER A 26 6.43 2.42 -1.15
CA SER A 26 7.10 2.71 0.11
C SER A 26 8.61 2.45 0.05
N LEU A 27 9.33 3.12 0.96
CA LEU A 27 10.77 2.94 1.12
C LEU A 27 11.10 1.52 1.62
N ALA A 28 10.21 0.91 2.42
CA ALA A 28 10.32 -0.48 2.86
C ALA A 28 10.25 -1.47 1.68
N ASN A 29 9.38 -1.23 0.69
CA ASN A 29 9.27 -2.06 -0.50
C ASN A 29 10.56 -2.04 -1.33
N LEU A 30 11.21 -0.88 -1.43
CA LEU A 30 12.49 -0.73 -2.11
C LEU A 30 13.64 -1.43 -1.36
N ILE A 31 13.63 -1.39 -0.03
CA ILE A 31 14.60 -2.13 0.80
C ILE A 31 14.44 -3.63 0.60
N ALA A 32 13.20 -4.15 0.62
CA ALA A 32 12.91 -5.56 0.38
C ALA A 32 13.39 -6.01 -1.00
N LEU A 33 13.10 -5.23 -2.06
CA LEU A 33 13.58 -5.50 -3.42
C LEU A 33 15.10 -5.45 -3.53
N ARG A 34 15.75 -4.53 -2.82
CA ARG A 34 17.21 -4.43 -2.80
C ARG A 34 17.88 -5.60 -2.10
N PHE A 35 17.33 -6.07 -0.98
CA PHE A 35 17.83 -7.25 -0.28
C PHE A 35 17.66 -8.52 -1.09
N ALA A 36 16.58 -8.60 -1.87
CA ALA A 36 16.22 -9.81 -2.59
C ALA A 36 17.02 -10.03 -3.89
N GLY A 37 17.65 -8.98 -4.44
CA GLY A 37 18.79 -9.11 -5.37
C GLY A 37 18.55 -9.75 -6.75
N GLY A 38 17.31 -10.07 -7.12
CA GLY A 38 16.99 -10.79 -8.38
C GLY A 38 15.92 -10.12 -9.25
N LYS A 39 16.13 -10.04 -10.57
CA LYS A 39 15.16 -9.45 -11.54
C LYS A 39 13.78 -10.12 -11.52
N LYS A 40 13.68 -11.41 -11.18
CA LYS A 40 12.41 -12.15 -11.08
C LYS A 40 11.54 -11.69 -9.92
N ILE A 41 12.16 -11.18 -8.86
CA ILE A 41 11.47 -10.75 -7.63
C ILE A 41 10.63 -9.50 -7.89
N TRP A 42 10.97 -8.71 -8.90
CA TRP A 42 10.16 -7.57 -9.29
C TRP A 42 8.73 -7.98 -9.69
N ALA A 43 8.58 -9.10 -10.41
CA ALA A 43 7.28 -9.61 -10.84
C ALA A 43 6.53 -10.28 -9.68
N ASP A 44 7.23 -11.10 -8.89
CA ASP A 44 6.62 -11.77 -7.72
C ASP A 44 6.18 -10.75 -6.66
N PHE A 45 7.00 -9.72 -6.41
CA PHE A 45 6.68 -8.64 -5.47
C PHE A 45 5.41 -7.91 -5.89
N HIS A 46 5.28 -7.51 -7.16
CA HIS A 46 4.06 -6.86 -7.65
C HIS A 46 2.85 -7.78 -7.57
N LYS A 47 3.00 -9.08 -7.83
CA LYS A 47 1.89 -10.04 -7.73
C LYS A 47 1.33 -10.15 -6.31
N TYR A 48 2.20 -10.27 -5.31
CA TYR A 48 1.78 -10.35 -3.91
C TYR A 48 1.32 -9.00 -3.35
N SER A 49 2.02 -7.92 -3.71
CA SER A 49 1.73 -6.54 -3.28
C SER A 49 0.39 -6.04 -3.84
N LEU A 50 0.07 -6.35 -5.10
CA LEU A 50 -1.22 -6.01 -5.70
C LEU A 50 -2.36 -6.83 -5.08
N LEU A 51 -2.15 -8.13 -4.82
CA LEU A 51 -3.14 -8.97 -4.14
C LEU A 51 -3.43 -8.45 -2.73
N TYR A 52 -2.38 -8.07 -1.99
CA TYR A 52 -2.52 -7.45 -0.68
C TYR A 52 -3.28 -6.12 -0.72
N LEU A 53 -3.01 -5.27 -1.73
CA LEU A 53 -3.75 -4.01 -1.91
C LEU A 53 -5.23 -4.25 -2.19
N ILE A 54 -5.57 -5.25 -3.01
CA ILE A 54 -6.98 -5.58 -3.30
C ILE A 54 -7.67 -6.05 -2.02
N VAL A 55 -7.08 -7.00 -1.27
CA VAL A 55 -7.67 -7.53 -0.04
C VAL A 55 -7.85 -6.44 1.01
N THR A 56 -6.83 -5.61 1.23
CA THR A 56 -6.89 -4.53 2.22
C THR A 56 -7.83 -3.40 1.79
N GLY A 57 -7.89 -3.07 0.50
CA GLY A 57 -8.84 -2.11 -0.06
C GLY A 57 -10.28 -2.57 0.08
N VAL A 58 -10.56 -3.86 -0.19
CA VAL A 58 -11.89 -4.45 0.02
C VAL A 58 -12.26 -4.46 1.50
N LEU A 59 -11.35 -4.87 2.39
CA LEU A 59 -11.58 -4.83 3.84
C LEU A 59 -11.86 -3.41 4.34
N ALA A 60 -11.08 -2.42 3.88
CA ALA A 60 -11.29 -1.03 4.24
C ALA A 60 -12.65 -0.53 3.75
N TYR A 61 -13.06 -0.88 2.53
CA TYR A 61 -14.39 -0.56 2.00
C TYR A 61 -15.51 -1.18 2.82
N VAL A 62 -15.40 -2.47 3.15
CA VAL A 62 -16.38 -3.17 4.00
C VAL A 62 -16.48 -2.50 5.37
N ILE A 63 -15.37 -2.20 6.03
CA ILE A 63 -15.39 -1.62 7.39
C ILE A 63 -15.95 -0.18 7.42
N PHE A 64 -15.67 0.62 6.38
CA PHE A 64 -16.07 2.04 6.38
C PHE A 64 -17.41 2.31 5.69
N PHE A 65 -17.86 1.45 4.78
CA PHE A 65 -19.01 1.71 3.90
C PHE A 65 -20.16 0.69 4.03
N MET A 66 -19.95 -0.44 4.71
CA MET A 66 -20.97 -1.46 4.99
C MET A 66 -21.23 -1.56 6.49
#